data_AF-A0A7Z2ZRC3-F1
#
_entry.id   AF-A0A7Z2ZRC3-F1
#
_cell.length_a   1.000
_cell.length_b   1.000
_cell.length_c   1.000
_cell.angle_alpha   90.00
_cell.angle_beta   90.00
_cell.angle_gamma   90.00
#
_symmetry.space_group_name_H-M   'P 1'
#
loop_
_entity.id
_entity.type
_entity.pdbx_description
1 polymer ?
#
loop_
_entity_poly.entity_id
_entity_poly.type
_entity_poly.pdbx_seq_one_letter_code
_entity_poly.pdbx_strand_id
1 'polypeptide(L)'
;MQDSTSFDVRFHRASANWPGNALLFQGAGQVLIEPDFVTLHGVSHRSFRFPKRERHRLRMVDILNVRVEGPDVLFHVSDLERRREIGFSTPDRASARAIAALLPERWTDEFKLAYTERETFHDRMDYWSPSTPAIWTLLAANILIFLAMWLELQGILKPPPRLPFKPFPGWGAHDAVLAHAQLMAQGLGRLPGMLAEPKQWWTQIAALGGWGKAVNPAVLKLQLLEWGSNMPLLTLGASQHWRLLTSMFLHGNLLHLLFNMFTLWQVGQLCERVFGSARFIGLYLLAGLCGSLASLVWNLLTHHAGGNSVGASGAIFGIIGGLLAFIGRTNSGVPPTVVQDLRGAIAPFLLFNIAAGFVYPHTDNAAHIGGLVGGYLAGHLLARSLHVPAQPTPRRPREGGDPC
;
A
#
# COMPACT_ATOMS: atom_id res chain seq x y z
N MET A 1 -23.32 35.74 -33.69
CA MET A 1 -22.98 35.56 -32.26
C MET A 1 -22.25 34.23 -32.19
N GLN A 2 -20.99 34.19 -31.76
CA GLN A 2 -20.30 32.90 -31.56
C GLN A 2 -20.84 32.31 -30.26
N ASP A 3 -21.50 31.15 -30.36
CA ASP A 3 -21.97 30.39 -29.20
C ASP A 3 -20.76 30.00 -28.36
N SER A 4 -20.59 30.67 -27.22
CA SER A 4 -19.58 30.34 -26.23
C SER A 4 -20.28 29.67 -25.05
N THR A 5 -19.77 28.51 -24.63
CA THR A 5 -20.32 27.77 -23.50
C THR A 5 -19.35 27.86 -22.33
N SER A 6 -19.83 28.28 -21.16
CA SER A 6 -19.02 28.46 -19.96
C SER A 6 -19.36 27.39 -18.93
N PHE A 7 -18.35 26.85 -18.28
CA PHE A 7 -18.46 25.83 -17.23
C PHE A 7 -17.67 26.24 -16.00
N ASP A 8 -18.27 26.13 -14.82
CA ASP A 8 -17.56 26.24 -13.56
C ASP A 8 -16.81 24.93 -13.26
N VAL A 9 -15.53 25.04 -12.92
CA VAL A 9 -14.64 23.90 -12.71
C VAL A 9 -13.76 24.10 -11.48
N ARG A 10 -13.06 23.04 -11.07
CA ARG A 10 -12.03 23.09 -10.04
C ARG A 10 -10.70 22.57 -10.57
N PHE A 11 -9.66 23.36 -10.42
CA PHE A 11 -8.28 22.97 -10.74
C PHE A 11 -7.57 22.42 -9.51
N HIS A 12 -6.67 21.46 -9.73
CA HIS A 12 -5.96 20.77 -8.66
C HIS A 12 -4.45 20.93 -8.78
N ARG A 13 -3.78 20.91 -7.63
CA ARG A 13 -2.32 20.83 -7.58
C ARG A 13 -1.88 19.47 -8.14
N ALA A 14 -0.76 19.47 -8.87
CA ALA A 14 -0.11 18.21 -9.28
C ALA A 14 0.15 17.35 -8.04
N SER A 15 -0.32 16.10 -8.06
CA SER A 15 -0.24 15.15 -6.96
C SER A 15 -0.21 13.72 -7.51
N ALA A 16 -0.08 12.72 -6.63
CA ALA A 16 -0.14 11.32 -7.04
C ALA A 16 -1.45 10.96 -7.78
N ASN A 17 -2.55 11.67 -7.49
CA ASN A 17 -3.86 11.49 -8.12
C ASN A 17 -4.13 12.52 -9.21
N TRP A 18 -3.17 13.40 -9.52
CA TRP A 18 -3.34 14.48 -10.50
C TRP A 18 -2.02 14.69 -11.28
N PRO A 19 -1.84 13.96 -12.39
CA PRO A 19 -0.54 13.82 -13.06
C PRO A 19 0.00 15.12 -13.67
N GLY A 20 -0.86 16.11 -13.95
CA GLY A 20 -0.46 17.35 -14.61
C GLY A 20 -1.12 18.60 -14.04
N ASN A 21 -0.32 19.65 -13.78
CA ASN A 21 -0.83 21.00 -13.58
C ASN A 21 0.10 22.02 -14.27
N ALA A 22 0.14 21.96 -15.59
CA ALA A 22 1.03 22.79 -16.39
C ALA A 22 0.79 24.30 -16.21
N LEU A 23 -0.43 24.70 -15.86
CA LEU A 23 -0.82 26.09 -15.64
C LEU A 23 -0.69 26.55 -14.18
N LEU A 24 -0.38 25.61 -13.27
CA LEU A 24 -0.30 25.81 -11.83
C LEU A 24 -1.61 26.37 -11.21
N PHE A 25 -2.74 26.11 -11.85
CA PHE A 25 -4.05 26.55 -11.37
C PHE A 25 -4.50 25.72 -10.17
N GLN A 26 -5.10 26.37 -9.17
CA GLN A 26 -5.65 25.70 -7.99
C GLN A 26 -6.98 26.33 -7.56
N GLY A 27 -7.93 25.50 -7.12
CA GLY A 27 -9.22 25.96 -6.62
C GLY A 27 -10.24 26.21 -7.73
N ALA A 28 -11.24 27.04 -7.44
CA ALA A 28 -12.33 27.34 -8.37
C ALA A 28 -11.83 28.11 -9.59
N GLY A 29 -12.38 27.78 -10.75
CA GLY A 29 -12.10 28.46 -12.01
C GLY A 29 -13.20 28.22 -13.04
N GLN A 30 -12.96 28.65 -14.26
CA GLN A 30 -13.92 28.55 -15.36
C GLN A 30 -13.26 28.07 -16.65
N VAL A 31 -14.02 27.33 -17.44
CA VAL A 31 -13.65 26.91 -18.79
C VAL A 31 -14.68 27.48 -19.75
N LEU A 32 -14.20 28.31 -20.67
CA LEU A 32 -15.01 28.85 -21.75
C LEU A 32 -14.61 28.15 -23.05
N ILE A 33 -15.58 27.54 -23.72
CA ILE A 33 -15.37 26.84 -24.99
C ILE A 33 -16.00 27.66 -26.11
N GLU A 34 -15.15 28.09 -27.04
CA GLU A 34 -15.48 28.78 -28.29
C GLU A 34 -15.16 27.82 -29.46
N PRO A 35 -15.67 28.05 -30.68
CA PRO A 35 -15.44 27.15 -31.82
C PRO A 35 -13.96 26.83 -32.09
N ASP A 36 -13.09 27.84 -31.99
CA ASP A 36 -11.65 27.71 -32.31
C ASP A 36 -10.74 27.73 -31.08
N PHE A 37 -11.29 27.98 -29.89
CA PHE A 37 -10.50 28.22 -28.68
C PHE A 37 -11.14 27.66 -27.41
N VAL A 38 -10.29 27.20 -26.51
CA VAL A 38 -10.65 26.90 -25.13
C VAL A 38 -9.92 27.88 -24.23
N THR A 39 -10.67 28.62 -23.42
CA THR A 39 -10.12 29.61 -22.50
C THR A 39 -10.30 29.13 -21.07
N LEU A 40 -9.18 28.99 -20.36
CA LEU A 40 -9.13 28.55 -18.97
C LEU A 40 -8.88 29.75 -18.06
N HIS A 41 -9.78 30.00 -17.12
CA HIS A 41 -9.68 31.02 -16.09
C HIS A 41 -9.43 30.38 -14.74
N GLY A 42 -8.37 30.80 -14.05
CA GLY A 42 -8.04 30.24 -12.75
C GLY A 42 -7.06 31.09 -11.97
N VAL A 43 -6.71 30.62 -10.77
CA VAL A 43 -5.71 31.25 -9.91
C VAL A 43 -4.45 30.40 -9.96
N SER A 44 -3.35 30.96 -10.48
CA SER A 44 -2.05 30.31 -10.51
C SER A 44 -1.34 30.47 -9.17
N HIS A 45 -0.76 29.37 -8.65
CA HIS A 45 0.03 29.35 -7.43
C HIS A 45 1.48 28.96 -7.75
N ARG A 46 2.41 29.87 -7.54
CA ARG A 46 3.85 29.67 -7.79
C ARG A 46 4.63 29.83 -6.48
N SER A 47 5.64 29.00 -6.27
CA SER A 47 6.49 29.08 -5.08
C SER A 47 7.06 30.49 -4.93
N PHE A 48 6.95 31.04 -3.72
CA PHE A 48 7.45 32.37 -3.35
C PHE A 48 6.79 33.53 -4.12
N ARG A 49 5.61 33.34 -4.73
CA ARG A 49 4.82 34.41 -5.35
C ARG A 49 3.39 34.41 -4.84
N PHE A 50 2.77 35.59 -4.81
CA PHE A 50 1.36 35.71 -4.50
C PHE A 50 0.50 35.03 -5.59
N PRO A 51 -0.65 34.42 -5.20
CA PRO A 51 -1.57 33.85 -6.16
C PRO A 51 -2.05 34.89 -7.17
N LYS A 52 -2.09 34.52 -8.45
CA LYS A 52 -2.46 35.45 -9.54
C LYS A 52 -3.60 34.88 -10.36
N ARG A 53 -4.65 35.68 -10.59
CA ARG A 53 -5.69 35.34 -11.57
C ARG A 53 -5.11 35.44 -12.97
N GLU A 54 -5.23 34.36 -13.73
CA GLU A 54 -4.70 34.25 -15.07
C GLU A 54 -5.75 33.65 -16.00
N ARG A 55 -5.59 33.97 -17.29
CA ARG A 55 -6.40 33.44 -18.39
C ARG A 55 -5.45 32.84 -19.40
N HIS A 56 -5.63 31.55 -19.70
CA HIS A 56 -4.88 30.85 -20.74
C HIS A 56 -5.84 30.51 -21.88
N ARG A 57 -5.54 31.01 -23.08
CA ARG A 57 -6.32 30.76 -24.29
C ARG A 57 -5.58 29.74 -25.14
N LEU A 58 -6.21 28.61 -25.38
CA LEU A 58 -5.66 27.45 -26.08
C LEU A 58 -6.39 27.31 -27.41
N ARG A 59 -5.66 27.06 -28.50
CA ARG A 59 -6.30 26.78 -29.79
C ARG A 59 -6.87 25.37 -29.78
N MET A 60 -8.06 25.21 -30.35
CA MET A 60 -8.70 23.91 -30.49
C MET A 60 -7.81 22.92 -31.26
N VAL A 61 -7.07 23.42 -32.26
CA VAL A 61 -6.12 22.62 -33.07
C VAL A 61 -4.92 22.09 -32.29
N ASP A 62 -4.59 22.65 -31.14
CA ASP A 62 -3.46 22.19 -30.31
C ASP A 62 -3.89 21.18 -29.23
N ILE A 63 -5.21 21.00 -29.03
CA ILE A 63 -5.77 20.07 -28.05
C ILE A 63 -5.86 18.66 -28.62
N LEU A 64 -5.34 17.70 -27.86
CA LEU A 64 -5.25 16.28 -28.21
C LEU A 64 -5.55 15.41 -26.98
N ASN A 65 -5.85 14.12 -27.18
CA ASN A 65 -5.92 13.10 -26.12
C ASN A 65 -6.91 13.47 -24.99
N VAL A 66 -8.06 14.02 -25.36
CA VAL A 66 -9.13 14.37 -24.42
C VAL A 66 -9.71 13.09 -23.82
N ARG A 67 -9.81 13.03 -22.50
CA ARG A 67 -10.42 11.92 -21.75
C ARG A 67 -11.23 12.41 -20.55
N VAL A 68 -12.14 11.56 -20.11
CA VAL A 68 -12.99 11.79 -18.94
C VAL A 68 -12.79 10.67 -17.93
N GLU A 69 -12.36 11.04 -16.72
CA GLU A 69 -12.13 10.14 -15.60
C GLU A 69 -13.07 10.53 -14.45
N GLY A 70 -14.22 9.85 -14.32
CA GLY A 70 -15.25 10.26 -13.35
C GLY A 70 -15.76 11.68 -13.62
N PRO A 71 -15.66 12.63 -12.67
CA PRO A 71 -16.02 14.04 -12.87
C PRO A 71 -14.89 14.87 -13.52
N ASP A 72 -13.75 14.27 -13.86
CA ASP A 72 -12.56 14.98 -14.32
C ASP A 72 -12.43 14.96 -15.84
N VAL A 73 -11.97 16.07 -16.41
CA VAL A 73 -11.62 16.20 -17.82
C VAL A 73 -10.12 16.44 -17.92
N LEU A 74 -9.42 15.64 -18.70
CA LEU A 74 -7.98 15.76 -18.93
C LEU A 74 -7.69 15.76 -20.44
N PHE A 75 -6.73 16.57 -20.87
CA PHE A 75 -6.27 16.62 -22.25
C PHE A 75 -4.82 17.09 -22.36
N HIS A 76 -4.21 16.83 -23.50
CA HIS A 76 -2.89 17.33 -23.83
C HIS A 76 -2.98 18.56 -24.74
N VAL A 77 -2.09 19.52 -24.52
CA VAL A 77 -1.85 20.63 -25.43
C VAL A 77 -0.47 20.43 -26.05
N SER A 78 -0.43 20.40 -27.38
CA SER A 78 0.81 20.38 -28.15
C SER A 78 1.30 21.80 -28.40
N ASP A 79 2.40 22.18 -27.77
CA ASP A 79 3.16 23.39 -28.10
C ASP A 79 4.46 22.99 -28.84
N LEU A 80 5.10 23.92 -29.54
CA LEU A 80 6.26 23.70 -30.44
C LEU A 80 7.45 22.97 -29.78
N GLU A 81 7.53 22.94 -28.44
CA GLU A 81 8.64 22.31 -27.72
C GLU A 81 8.23 21.21 -26.71
N ARG A 82 6.98 21.18 -26.21
CA ARG A 82 6.55 20.19 -25.18
C ARG A 82 5.04 19.93 -25.22
N ARG A 83 4.64 18.65 -25.09
CA ARG A 83 3.27 18.24 -24.74
C ARG A 83 3.02 18.54 -23.26
N ARG A 84 1.93 19.24 -22.95
CA ARG A 84 1.54 19.55 -21.56
C ARG A 84 0.16 18.97 -21.28
N GLU A 85 0.03 18.27 -20.17
CA GLU A 85 -1.28 17.82 -19.70
C GLU A 85 -1.97 18.91 -18.87
N ILE A 86 -3.26 19.10 -19.16
CA ILE A 86 -4.16 20.00 -18.45
C ILE A 86 -5.36 19.18 -18.02
N GLY A 87 -5.82 19.39 -16.79
CA GLY A 87 -7.08 18.84 -16.34
C GLY A 87 -7.81 19.76 -15.37
N PHE A 88 -9.08 19.44 -15.13
CA PHE A 88 -9.92 20.03 -14.10
C PHE A 88 -11.09 19.10 -13.74
N SER A 89 -11.67 19.29 -12.55
CA SER A 89 -12.89 18.60 -12.12
C SER A 89 -14.13 19.43 -12.37
N THR A 90 -15.22 18.76 -12.69
CA THR A 90 -16.57 19.32 -12.79
C THR A 90 -17.41 18.87 -11.58
N PRO A 91 -18.64 19.42 -11.37
CA PRO A 91 -19.51 18.98 -10.28
C PRO A 91 -19.91 17.50 -10.38
N ASP A 92 -20.04 16.97 -11.59
CA ASP A 92 -20.50 15.61 -11.85
C ASP A 92 -20.01 15.06 -13.20
N ARG A 93 -20.11 13.74 -13.38
CA ARG A 93 -19.67 13.06 -14.60
C ARG A 93 -20.42 13.49 -15.88
N ALA A 94 -21.67 13.91 -15.78
CA ALA A 94 -22.43 14.36 -16.95
C ALA A 94 -21.88 15.70 -17.46
N SER A 95 -21.56 16.62 -16.55
CA SER A 95 -20.88 17.88 -16.83
C SER A 95 -19.51 17.64 -17.48
N ALA A 96 -18.69 16.71 -16.96
CA ALA A 96 -17.42 16.34 -17.58
C ALA A 96 -17.57 15.83 -19.01
N ARG A 97 -18.57 14.97 -19.26
CA ARG A 97 -18.87 14.44 -20.60
C ARG A 97 -19.36 15.53 -21.55
N ALA A 98 -20.17 16.48 -21.07
CA ALA A 98 -20.65 17.60 -21.87
C ALA A 98 -19.49 18.49 -22.33
N ILE A 99 -18.55 18.80 -21.44
CA ILE A 99 -17.32 19.54 -21.79
C ILE A 99 -16.50 18.74 -22.82
N ALA A 100 -16.24 17.45 -22.55
CA ALA A 100 -15.43 16.62 -23.44
C ALA A 100 -16.03 16.49 -24.85
N ALA A 101 -17.35 16.45 -24.98
CA ALA A 101 -18.05 16.41 -26.28
C ALA A 101 -17.88 17.70 -27.10
N LEU A 102 -17.51 18.81 -26.46
CA LEU A 102 -17.20 20.08 -27.12
C LEU A 102 -15.71 20.22 -27.48
N LEU A 103 -14.87 19.28 -27.07
CA LEU A 103 -13.44 19.26 -27.34
C LEU A 103 -13.11 18.30 -28.49
N PRO A 104 -11.91 18.41 -29.12
CA PRO A 104 -11.55 17.56 -30.25
C PRO A 104 -11.35 16.11 -29.86
N GLU A 105 -11.89 15.20 -30.66
CA GLU A 105 -11.70 13.74 -30.51
C GLU A 105 -10.32 13.24 -31.01
N ARG A 106 -9.38 14.13 -31.27
CA ARG A 106 -8.07 13.77 -31.83
C ARG A 106 -7.20 13.12 -30.77
N TRP A 107 -7.03 11.81 -30.89
CA TRP A 107 -6.05 11.07 -30.09
C TRP A 107 -4.86 10.68 -30.95
N THR A 108 -3.64 10.84 -30.41
CA THR A 108 -2.43 10.32 -31.03
C THR A 108 -2.45 8.80 -30.99
N ASP A 109 -1.92 8.11 -32.00
CA ASP A 109 -1.96 6.64 -32.07
C ASP A 109 -1.29 5.97 -30.85
N GLU A 110 -0.17 6.53 -30.40
CA GLU A 110 0.52 6.16 -29.16
C GLU A 110 -0.41 6.20 -27.93
N PHE A 111 -1.24 7.25 -27.84
CA PHE A 111 -2.16 7.45 -26.72
C PHE A 111 -3.37 6.52 -26.82
N LYS A 112 -3.94 6.36 -28.02
CA LYS A 112 -5.02 5.39 -28.28
C LYS A 112 -4.62 4.00 -27.81
N LEU A 113 -3.42 3.55 -28.19
CA LEU A 113 -2.91 2.24 -27.82
C LEU A 113 -2.74 2.14 -26.30
N ALA A 114 -2.00 3.06 -25.68
CA ALA A 114 -1.72 3.03 -24.24
C ALA A 114 -3.00 3.13 -23.38
N TYR A 115 -3.96 3.97 -23.80
CA TYR A 115 -5.25 4.12 -23.12
C TYR A 115 -6.09 2.84 -23.23
N THR A 116 -6.23 2.29 -24.43
CA THR A 116 -6.99 1.06 -24.67
C THR A 116 -6.39 -0.12 -23.91
N GLU A 117 -5.07 -0.24 -23.88
CA GLU A 117 -4.37 -1.28 -23.11
C GLU A 117 -4.63 -1.18 -21.60
N ARG A 118 -4.65 0.04 -21.05
CA ARG A 118 -4.95 0.30 -19.63
C ARG A 118 -6.40 -0.01 -19.28
N GLU A 119 -7.36 0.46 -20.07
CA GLU A 119 -8.78 0.15 -19.85
C GLU A 119 -9.02 -1.37 -19.94
N THR A 120 -8.48 -2.03 -20.97
CA THR A 120 -8.57 -3.49 -21.12
C THR A 120 -7.90 -4.21 -19.95
N PHE A 121 -6.84 -3.65 -19.35
CA PHE A 121 -6.22 -4.22 -18.15
C PHE A 121 -7.12 -4.06 -16.91
N HIS A 122 -7.77 -2.91 -16.73
CA HIS A 122 -8.72 -2.68 -15.65
C HIS A 122 -9.93 -3.62 -15.75
N ASP A 123 -10.53 -3.73 -16.94
CA ASP A 123 -11.64 -4.66 -17.19
C ASP A 123 -11.26 -6.10 -16.87
N ARG A 124 -10.03 -6.52 -17.21
CA ARG A 124 -9.51 -7.86 -16.90
C ARG A 124 -9.36 -8.08 -15.39
N MET A 125 -8.87 -7.10 -14.65
CA MET A 125 -8.79 -7.20 -13.20
C MET A 125 -10.18 -7.31 -12.58
N ASP A 126 -11.13 -6.49 -13.01
CA ASP A 126 -12.49 -6.47 -12.48
C ASP A 126 -13.26 -7.77 -12.84
N TYR A 127 -13.04 -8.32 -14.03
CA TYR A 127 -13.57 -9.63 -14.43
C TYR A 127 -13.10 -10.76 -13.50
N TRP A 128 -11.81 -10.78 -13.16
CA TRP A 128 -11.20 -11.88 -12.41
C TRP A 128 -11.24 -11.72 -10.88
N SER A 129 -11.35 -10.50 -10.38
CA SER A 129 -11.38 -10.13 -8.96
C SER A 129 -12.16 -8.83 -8.75
N PRO A 130 -13.50 -8.84 -8.83
CA PRO A 130 -14.33 -7.64 -8.72
C PRO A 130 -14.32 -7.02 -7.32
N SER A 131 -13.84 -7.74 -6.30
CA SER A 131 -13.80 -7.27 -4.92
C SER A 131 -12.52 -7.70 -4.21
N THR A 132 -12.25 -7.08 -3.07
CA THR A 132 -11.05 -7.30 -2.26
C THR A 132 -11.38 -7.61 -0.80
N PRO A 133 -12.11 -8.70 -0.47
CA PRO A 133 -12.48 -9.01 0.91
C PRO A 133 -11.29 -9.43 1.80
N ALA A 134 -10.23 -10.02 1.23
CA ALA A 134 -9.12 -10.54 2.02
C ALA A 134 -8.29 -9.42 2.64
N ILE A 135 -8.05 -8.32 1.91
CA ILE A 135 -7.35 -7.16 2.47
C ILE A 135 -8.09 -6.58 3.67
N TRP A 136 -9.42 -6.42 3.60
CA TRP A 136 -10.22 -5.94 4.72
C TRP A 136 -10.18 -6.90 5.90
N THR A 137 -10.18 -8.20 5.63
CA THR A 137 -10.04 -9.23 6.68
C THR A 137 -8.69 -9.12 7.39
N LEU A 138 -7.59 -8.95 6.64
CA LEU A 138 -6.26 -8.78 7.22
C LEU A 138 -6.14 -7.48 8.02
N LEU A 139 -6.66 -6.37 7.49
CA LEU A 139 -6.69 -5.09 8.19
C LEU A 139 -7.46 -5.21 9.51
N ALA A 140 -8.66 -5.79 9.47
CA ALA A 140 -9.50 -5.99 10.65
C ALA A 140 -8.78 -6.88 11.68
N ALA A 141 -8.18 -8.00 11.25
CA ALA A 141 -7.44 -8.89 12.15
C ALA A 141 -6.31 -8.17 12.88
N ASN A 142 -5.47 -7.42 12.17
CA ASN A 142 -4.36 -6.66 12.77
C ASN A 142 -4.86 -5.57 13.73
N ILE A 143 -5.91 -4.84 13.36
CA ILE A 143 -6.50 -3.78 14.19
C ILE A 143 -7.13 -4.37 15.46
N LEU A 144 -7.89 -5.45 15.33
CA LEU A 144 -8.57 -6.10 16.46
C LEU A 144 -7.56 -6.73 17.43
N ILE A 145 -6.50 -7.36 16.92
CA ILE A 145 -5.42 -7.91 17.76
C ILE A 145 -4.72 -6.78 18.53
N PHE A 146 -4.36 -5.68 17.86
CA PHE A 146 -3.76 -4.53 18.52
C PHE A 146 -4.68 -3.89 19.57
N LEU A 147 -5.97 -3.74 19.25
CA LEU A 147 -6.96 -3.23 20.19
C LEU A 147 -7.07 -4.13 21.43
N ALA A 148 -7.08 -5.45 21.24
CA ALA A 148 -7.13 -6.40 22.34
C ALA A 148 -5.88 -6.31 23.24
N MET A 149 -4.68 -6.23 22.65
CA MET A 149 -3.43 -5.99 23.40
C MET A 149 -3.47 -4.68 24.18
N TRP A 150 -3.96 -3.60 23.55
CA TRP A 150 -4.07 -2.30 24.18
C TRP A 150 -5.07 -2.31 25.34
N LEU A 151 -6.25 -2.92 25.18
CA LEU A 151 -7.25 -3.08 26.23
C LEU A 151 -6.72 -3.92 27.40
N GLU A 152 -5.90 -4.94 27.14
CA GLU A 152 -5.20 -5.70 28.18
C GLU A 152 -4.19 -4.83 28.94
N LEU A 153 -3.43 -3.97 28.27
CA LEU A 153 -2.54 -3.00 28.95
C LEU A 153 -3.29 -2.01 29.84
N GLN A 154 -4.54 -1.68 29.49
CA GLN A 154 -5.40 -0.85 30.32
C GLN A 154 -6.03 -1.62 31.49
N GLY A 155 -5.80 -2.93 31.60
CA GLY A 155 -6.43 -3.81 32.59
C GLY A 155 -7.92 -4.07 32.34
N ILE A 156 -8.42 -3.77 31.14
CA ILE A 156 -9.84 -3.95 30.75
C ILE A 156 -10.09 -5.40 30.33
N LEU A 157 -9.18 -5.96 29.50
CA LEU A 157 -9.21 -7.37 29.14
C LEU A 157 -8.29 -8.17 30.06
N LYS A 158 -8.74 -9.38 30.40
CA LYS A 158 -7.87 -10.37 31.03
C LYS A 158 -6.91 -10.93 29.98
N PRO A 159 -5.65 -11.23 30.34
CA PRO A 159 -4.71 -11.83 29.41
C PRO A 159 -5.25 -13.18 28.90
N PRO A 160 -4.96 -13.56 27.65
CA PRO A 160 -5.38 -14.84 27.10
C PRO A 160 -4.88 -16.00 27.97
N PRO A 161 -5.62 -17.12 28.04
CA PRO A 161 -5.19 -18.28 28.81
C PRO A 161 -3.80 -18.71 28.33
N ARG A 162 -2.84 -18.69 29.26
CA ARG A 162 -1.44 -19.08 28.99
C ARG A 162 -1.46 -20.51 28.48
N LEU A 163 -1.04 -20.73 27.23
CA LEU A 163 -0.83 -22.10 26.73
C LEU A 163 0.14 -22.79 27.70
N PRO A 164 -0.23 -23.95 28.29
CA PRO A 164 0.63 -24.62 29.25
C PRO A 164 1.94 -24.98 28.56
N PHE A 165 3.02 -24.35 29.02
CA PHE A 165 4.37 -24.67 28.62
C PHE A 165 4.70 -26.08 29.13
N LYS A 166 4.89 -27.04 28.22
CA LYS A 166 5.57 -28.30 28.52
C LYS A 166 6.96 -28.24 27.85
N PRO A 167 8.04 -28.06 28.62
CA PRO A 167 9.39 -28.15 28.05
C PRO A 167 9.64 -29.57 27.52
N PHE A 168 10.35 -29.67 26.40
CA PHE A 168 10.92 -30.94 25.95
C PHE A 168 12.09 -31.34 26.88
N PRO A 169 12.22 -32.61 27.31
CA PRO A 169 13.36 -33.05 28.11
C PRO A 169 14.64 -32.98 27.28
N GLY A 170 15.69 -32.33 27.79
CA GLY A 170 17.06 -32.43 27.24
C GLY A 170 17.72 -31.14 26.75
N TRP A 171 17.03 -29.99 26.75
CA TRP A 171 17.62 -28.69 26.40
C TRP A 171 17.90 -27.86 27.67
N GLY A 172 19.18 -27.75 28.06
CA GLY A 172 19.64 -26.92 29.20
C GLY A 172 19.41 -25.41 29.06
N ALA A 173 18.74 -24.97 27.98
CA ALA A 173 18.29 -23.59 27.78
C ALA A 173 17.10 -23.22 28.68
N HIS A 174 16.39 -24.21 29.24
CA HIS A 174 15.26 -24.00 30.14
C HIS A 174 15.63 -23.12 31.34
N ASP A 175 16.74 -23.43 32.00
CA ASP A 175 17.16 -22.72 33.21
C ASP A 175 17.70 -21.33 32.89
N ALA A 176 18.31 -21.14 31.71
CA ALA A 176 18.76 -19.82 31.25
C ALA A 176 17.59 -18.90 30.83
N VAL A 177 16.54 -19.45 30.19
CA VAL A 177 15.35 -18.70 29.78
C VAL A 177 14.48 -18.38 30.99
N LEU A 178 14.28 -19.32 31.92
CA LEU A 178 13.62 -19.03 33.19
C LEU A 178 14.45 -18.08 34.04
N ALA A 179 15.77 -18.25 34.14
CA ALA A 179 16.62 -17.33 34.90
C ALA A 179 16.61 -15.93 34.28
N HIS A 180 16.62 -15.77 32.96
CA HIS A 180 16.53 -14.46 32.31
C HIS A 180 15.14 -13.83 32.50
N ALA A 181 14.06 -14.60 32.36
CA ALA A 181 12.70 -14.14 32.65
C ALA A 181 12.50 -13.79 34.13
N GLN A 182 13.08 -14.56 35.06
CA GLN A 182 13.06 -14.32 36.50
C GLN A 182 13.95 -13.14 36.90
N LEU A 183 15.13 -12.96 36.29
CA LEU A 183 15.99 -11.78 36.50
C LEU A 183 15.29 -10.50 36.05
N MET A 184 14.60 -10.53 34.90
CA MET A 184 13.77 -9.42 34.43
C MET A 184 12.60 -9.14 35.38
N ALA A 185 11.94 -10.18 35.89
CA ALA A 185 10.85 -10.05 36.87
C ALA A 185 11.34 -9.56 38.24
N GLN A 186 12.54 -9.95 38.68
CA GLN A 186 13.14 -9.54 39.95
C GLN A 186 13.67 -8.10 39.93
N GLY A 187 14.12 -7.61 38.77
CA GLY A 187 14.50 -6.20 38.59
C GLY A 187 13.32 -5.22 38.72
N LEU A 188 12.10 -5.68 38.40
CA LEU A 188 10.85 -4.90 38.55
C LEU A 188 10.37 -4.78 40.00
N GLY A 189 10.84 -5.64 40.91
CA GLY A 189 10.44 -5.63 42.32
C GLY A 189 11.24 -4.69 43.24
N ARG A 190 12.25 -3.97 42.72
CA ARG A 190 13.22 -3.21 43.54
C ARG A 190 13.50 -1.78 43.05
N LEU A 191 12.49 -1.00 42.66
CA LEU A 191 12.69 0.44 42.41
C LEU A 191 11.60 1.31 43.05
N PRO A 192 11.73 1.67 44.34
CA PRO A 192 11.09 2.85 44.87
C PRO A 192 11.91 4.10 44.51
N GLY A 193 11.33 4.98 43.70
CA GLY A 193 11.69 6.40 43.62
C GLY A 193 12.98 6.77 42.88
N MET A 194 12.88 7.04 41.57
CA MET A 194 13.67 8.08 40.90
C MET A 194 12.82 8.73 39.81
N LEU A 195 12.10 9.78 40.20
CA LEU A 195 11.47 10.75 39.30
C LEU A 195 12.43 11.93 39.13
N ALA A 196 12.97 12.11 37.92
CA ALA A 196 13.16 13.39 37.22
C ALA A 196 14.13 13.17 36.03
N GLU A 197 13.60 13.11 34.82
CA GLU A 197 14.38 13.16 33.57
C GLU A 197 14.20 14.54 32.89
N PRO A 198 15.23 15.08 32.20
CA PRO A 198 15.14 16.35 31.49
C PRO A 198 14.19 16.25 30.30
N LYS A 199 13.41 17.31 30.06
CA LYS A 199 12.42 17.42 28.98
C LYS A 199 13.04 17.21 27.60
N GLN A 200 12.97 15.99 27.09
CA GLN A 200 13.27 15.63 25.72
C GLN A 200 11.99 15.69 24.88
N TRP A 201 11.85 16.72 24.04
CA TRP A 201 10.66 17.03 23.23
C TRP A 201 10.18 15.87 22.33
N TRP A 202 11.04 14.90 22.00
CA TRP A 202 10.65 13.70 21.26
C TRP A 202 9.78 12.72 22.06
N THR A 203 9.82 12.75 23.39
CA THR A 203 8.91 11.97 24.24
C THR A 203 7.45 12.42 24.10
N GLN A 204 7.22 13.69 23.75
CA GLN A 204 5.89 14.23 23.47
C GLN A 204 5.37 13.83 22.09
N ILE A 205 6.27 13.64 21.11
CA ILE A 205 5.91 13.08 19.79
C ILE A 205 5.61 11.57 19.91
N ALA A 206 6.32 10.85 20.78
CA ALA A 206 5.97 9.48 21.14
C ALA A 206 4.61 9.40 21.88
N ALA A 207 4.25 10.42 22.67
CA ALA A 207 2.94 10.53 23.32
C ALA A 207 1.78 10.82 22.33
N LEU A 208 2.05 11.43 21.17
CA LEU A 208 1.04 11.61 20.11
C LEU A 208 0.63 10.28 19.44
N GLY A 209 1.44 9.23 19.59
CA GLY A 209 1.14 7.87 19.11
C GLY A 209 0.50 6.94 20.14
N GLY A 210 0.04 7.45 21.29
CA GLY A 210 -0.48 6.63 22.38
C GLY A 210 -1.61 7.33 23.13
N TRP A 211 -2.86 6.91 22.85
CA TRP A 211 -3.96 7.15 23.77
C TRP A 211 -3.70 6.36 25.06
N GLY A 212 -3.12 7.00 26.08
CA GLY A 212 -2.83 6.41 27.39
C GLY A 212 -1.47 6.82 27.97
N LYS A 213 -1.32 6.74 29.29
CA LYS A 213 -0.05 6.99 30.02
C LYS A 213 1.10 6.24 29.32
N ALA A 214 2.29 6.84 29.25
CA ALA A 214 3.49 6.21 28.70
C ALA A 214 3.65 4.79 29.27
N VAL A 215 3.43 3.78 28.43
CA VAL A 215 3.54 2.38 28.83
C VAL A 215 5.02 2.10 29.04
N ASN A 216 5.37 1.51 30.19
CA ASN A 216 6.74 1.12 30.48
C ASN A 216 7.25 0.18 29.37
N PRO A 217 8.37 0.49 28.69
CA PRO A 217 8.90 -0.33 27.60
C PRO A 217 9.14 -1.80 27.97
N ALA A 218 9.50 -2.07 29.23
CA ALA A 218 9.68 -3.44 29.73
C ALA A 218 8.35 -4.21 29.79
N VAL A 219 7.27 -3.54 30.24
CA VAL A 219 5.92 -4.12 30.29
C VAL A 219 5.42 -4.44 28.89
N LEU A 220 5.58 -3.50 27.95
CA LEU A 220 5.22 -3.71 26.55
C LEU A 220 6.01 -4.88 25.93
N LYS A 221 7.32 -4.96 26.18
CA LYS A 221 8.13 -6.07 25.69
C LYS A 221 7.66 -7.42 26.22
N LEU A 222 7.34 -7.51 27.51
CA LEU A 222 6.80 -8.73 28.12
C LEU A 222 5.45 -9.11 27.51
N GLN A 223 4.54 -8.14 27.35
CA GLN A 223 3.25 -8.40 26.73
C GLN A 223 3.41 -8.93 25.29
N LEU A 224 4.29 -8.34 24.48
CA LEU A 224 4.56 -8.83 23.12
C LEU A 224 5.06 -10.28 23.12
N LEU A 225 5.93 -10.63 24.06
CA LEU A 225 6.40 -12.01 24.24
C LEU A 225 5.28 -12.95 24.66
N GLU A 226 4.38 -12.52 25.54
CA GLU A 226 3.20 -13.32 25.94
C GLU A 226 2.24 -13.54 24.76
N TRP A 227 2.02 -12.51 23.94
CA TRP A 227 1.13 -12.54 22.78
C TRP A 227 1.71 -13.25 21.56
N GLY A 228 2.98 -13.66 21.60
CA GLY A 228 3.57 -14.48 20.54
C GLY A 228 4.54 -13.78 19.61
N SER A 229 5.25 -12.76 20.07
CA SER A 229 6.32 -12.16 19.28
C SER A 229 7.44 -13.16 18.98
N ASN A 230 8.15 -12.93 17.87
CA ASN A 230 9.17 -13.85 17.40
C ASN A 230 10.51 -13.53 18.09
N MET A 231 10.96 -14.44 18.94
CA MET A 231 12.20 -14.33 19.71
C MET A 231 12.91 -15.69 19.69
N PRO A 232 14.20 -15.78 19.29
CA PRO A 232 14.88 -17.06 19.10
C PRO A 232 14.79 -18.02 20.29
N LEU A 233 14.97 -17.51 21.51
CA LEU A 233 14.91 -18.31 22.74
C LEU A 233 13.54 -18.97 22.95
N LEU A 234 12.45 -18.30 22.58
CA LEU A 234 11.10 -18.84 22.73
C LEU A 234 10.67 -19.65 21.51
N THR A 235 10.90 -19.11 20.31
CA THR A 235 10.49 -19.72 19.04
C THR A 235 11.17 -21.07 18.84
N LEU A 236 12.48 -21.18 19.08
CA LEU A 236 13.24 -22.42 18.93
C LEU A 236 13.52 -23.08 20.28
N GLY A 237 14.12 -22.34 21.23
CA GLY A 237 14.55 -22.90 22.52
C GLY A 237 13.40 -23.49 23.34
N ALA A 238 12.24 -22.85 23.31
CA ALA A 238 11.01 -23.33 23.93
C ALA A 238 10.06 -24.05 22.94
N SER A 239 10.49 -24.30 21.70
CA SER A 239 9.72 -24.97 20.64
C SER A 239 8.36 -24.30 20.31
N GLN A 240 8.26 -22.99 20.49
CA GLN A 240 7.04 -22.21 20.23
C GLN A 240 6.99 -21.70 18.78
N HIS A 241 7.09 -22.63 17.81
CA HIS A 241 7.18 -22.31 16.37
C HIS A 241 5.99 -21.50 15.82
N TRP A 242 4.82 -21.59 16.47
CA TRP A 242 3.64 -20.78 16.15
C TRP A 242 3.89 -19.27 16.22
N ARG A 243 4.92 -18.85 16.96
CA ARG A 243 5.39 -17.45 17.04
C ARG A 243 5.79 -16.86 15.70
N LEU A 244 6.26 -17.69 14.76
CA LEU A 244 6.57 -17.26 13.41
C LEU A 244 5.35 -16.68 12.70
N LEU A 245 4.17 -17.23 12.97
CA LEU A 245 2.92 -16.78 12.38
C LEU A 245 2.30 -15.64 13.19
N THR A 246 2.21 -15.77 14.52
CA THR A 246 1.53 -14.77 15.36
C THR A 246 2.26 -13.43 15.36
N SER A 247 3.60 -13.42 15.31
CA SER A 247 4.38 -12.19 15.30
C SER A 247 4.03 -11.25 14.15
N MET A 248 3.52 -11.79 13.04
CA MET A 248 3.10 -11.04 11.87
C MET A 248 1.91 -10.11 12.13
N PHE A 249 1.16 -10.33 13.21
CA PHE A 249 -0.06 -9.58 13.53
C PHE A 249 0.12 -8.64 14.74
N LEU A 250 1.22 -8.79 15.48
CA LEU A 250 1.50 -7.98 16.68
C LEU A 250 2.15 -6.65 16.30
N HIS A 251 1.81 -5.58 17.02
CA HIS A 251 2.36 -4.26 16.79
C HIS A 251 2.74 -3.61 18.12
N GLY A 252 3.94 -3.04 18.19
CA GLY A 252 4.46 -2.44 19.43
C GLY A 252 3.87 -1.07 19.78
N ASN A 253 3.26 -0.37 18.82
CA ASN A 253 2.63 0.93 19.06
C ASN A 253 1.65 1.28 17.92
N LEU A 254 0.81 2.30 18.14
CA LEU A 254 -0.21 2.72 17.19
C LEU A 254 0.39 3.19 15.87
N LEU A 255 1.49 3.96 15.91
CA LEU A 255 2.10 4.48 14.69
C LEU A 255 2.64 3.35 13.79
N HIS A 256 3.25 2.33 14.40
CA HIS A 256 3.68 1.12 13.72
C HIS A 256 2.49 0.37 13.09
N LEU A 257 1.36 0.24 13.81
CA LEU A 257 0.13 -0.31 13.24
C LEU A 257 -0.37 0.53 12.07
N LEU A 258 -0.51 1.85 12.24
CA LEU A 258 -1.05 2.75 11.23
C LEU A 258 -0.23 2.71 9.94
N PHE A 259 1.10 2.77 10.02
CA PHE A 259 1.94 2.68 8.83
C PHE A 259 1.84 1.32 8.14
N ASN A 260 1.80 0.21 8.89
CA ASN A 260 1.61 -1.12 8.30
C ASN A 260 0.24 -1.23 7.64
N MET A 261 -0.83 -0.81 8.31
CA MET A 261 -2.19 -0.92 7.79
C MET A 261 -2.41 -0.01 6.57
N PHE A 262 -1.87 1.20 6.59
CA PHE A 262 -1.89 2.09 5.44
C PHE A 262 -1.15 1.49 4.23
N THR A 263 0.05 0.95 4.44
CA THR A 263 0.84 0.33 3.37
C THR A 263 0.17 -0.95 2.85
N LEU A 264 -0.33 -1.79 3.76
CA LEU A 264 -1.07 -3.01 3.45
C LEU A 264 -2.32 -2.67 2.63
N TRP A 265 -3.10 -1.66 3.02
CA TRP A 265 -4.28 -1.22 2.28
C TRP A 265 -3.95 -0.73 0.86
N GLN A 266 -2.90 0.08 0.69
CA GLN A 266 -2.53 0.59 -0.62
C GLN A 266 -2.05 -0.51 -1.57
N VAL A 267 -1.07 -1.32 -1.13
CA VAL A 267 -0.45 -2.33 -2.00
C VAL A 267 -1.30 -3.59 -2.10
N GLY A 268 -1.95 -3.97 -0.99
CA GLY A 268 -2.74 -5.18 -0.88
C GLY A 268 -4.00 -5.17 -1.74
N GLN A 269 -4.64 -4.01 -1.95
CA GLN A 269 -5.80 -3.91 -2.85
C GLN A 269 -5.43 -4.29 -4.29
N LEU A 270 -4.35 -3.70 -4.82
CA LEU A 270 -3.86 -4.04 -6.16
C LEU A 270 -3.45 -5.52 -6.22
N CYS A 271 -2.71 -5.99 -5.22
CA CYS A 271 -2.25 -7.37 -5.17
C CYS A 271 -3.41 -8.37 -5.13
N GLU A 272 -4.44 -8.12 -4.32
CA GLU A 272 -5.63 -8.97 -4.26
C GLU A 272 -6.41 -8.97 -5.58
N ARG A 273 -6.52 -7.82 -6.26
CA ARG A 273 -7.14 -7.78 -7.60
C ARG A 273 -6.39 -8.66 -8.60
N VAL A 274 -5.05 -8.59 -8.63
CA VAL A 274 -4.29 -9.36 -9.62
C VAL A 274 -4.19 -10.86 -9.27
N PHE A 275 -3.98 -11.23 -8.00
CA PHE A 275 -3.84 -12.63 -7.56
C PHE A 275 -5.18 -13.34 -7.26
N GLY A 276 -6.20 -12.59 -6.86
CA GLY A 276 -7.43 -13.09 -6.24
C GLY A 276 -7.28 -13.38 -4.75
N SER A 277 -8.38 -13.30 -3.99
CA SER A 277 -8.40 -13.33 -2.52
C SER A 277 -7.68 -14.52 -1.90
N ALA A 278 -7.94 -15.74 -2.34
CA ALA A 278 -7.31 -16.94 -1.76
C ALA A 278 -5.79 -16.96 -1.95
N ARG A 279 -5.31 -16.59 -3.15
CA ARG A 279 -3.87 -16.55 -3.46
C ARG A 279 -3.19 -15.38 -2.78
N PHE A 280 -3.88 -14.25 -2.63
CA PHE A 280 -3.39 -13.11 -1.88
C PHE A 280 -3.19 -13.45 -0.39
N ILE A 281 -4.14 -14.15 0.25
CA ILE A 281 -3.97 -14.64 1.63
C ILE A 281 -2.77 -15.59 1.70
N GLY A 282 -2.68 -16.56 0.77
CA GLY A 282 -1.55 -17.47 0.71
C GLY A 282 -0.20 -16.75 0.56
N LEU A 283 -0.14 -15.74 -0.31
CA LEU A 283 1.04 -14.90 -0.51
C LEU A 283 1.41 -14.13 0.76
N TYR A 284 0.46 -13.47 1.42
CA TYR A 284 0.69 -12.75 2.67
C TYR A 284 1.24 -13.67 3.77
N LEU A 285 0.64 -14.85 3.95
CA LEU A 285 1.04 -15.81 4.97
C LEU A 285 2.42 -16.41 4.69
N LEU A 286 2.65 -16.90 3.47
CA LEU A 286 3.93 -17.51 3.10
C LEU A 286 5.08 -16.51 3.18
N ALA A 287 4.88 -15.30 2.65
CA ALA A 287 5.92 -14.29 2.66
C ALA A 287 6.18 -13.77 4.08
N GLY A 288 5.15 -13.60 4.90
CA GLY A 288 5.32 -13.25 6.31
C GLY A 288 6.10 -14.32 7.09
N LEU A 289 5.80 -15.61 6.86
CA LEU A 289 6.57 -16.71 7.44
C LEU A 289 8.03 -16.70 6.98
N CYS A 290 8.31 -16.44 5.70
CA CYS A 290 9.69 -16.26 5.21
C CYS A 290 10.39 -15.09 5.90
N GLY A 291 9.69 -13.97 6.12
CA GLY A 291 10.21 -12.84 6.89
C GLY A 291 10.51 -13.21 8.34
N SER A 292 9.56 -13.85 9.05
CA SER A 292 9.78 -14.32 10.43
C SER A 292 10.96 -15.30 10.53
N LEU A 293 11.10 -16.19 9.56
CA LEU A 293 12.23 -17.13 9.50
C LEU A 293 13.56 -16.41 9.23
N ALA A 294 13.60 -15.46 8.29
CA ALA A 294 14.82 -14.70 8.01
C ALA A 294 15.27 -13.86 9.21
N SER A 295 14.33 -13.22 9.91
CA SER A 295 14.59 -12.55 11.18
C SER A 295 15.15 -13.50 12.23
N LEU A 296 14.53 -14.66 12.39
CA LEU A 296 14.98 -15.69 13.34
C LEU A 296 16.42 -16.13 13.04
N VAL A 297 16.71 -16.47 11.77
CA VAL A 297 18.04 -16.88 11.32
C VAL A 297 19.06 -15.76 11.53
N TRP A 298 18.72 -14.52 11.17
CA TRP A 298 19.61 -13.37 11.35
C TRP A 298 19.98 -13.13 12.81
N ASN A 299 18.99 -13.20 13.72
CA ASN A 299 19.24 -13.05 15.15
C ASN A 299 20.12 -14.18 15.71
N LEU A 300 20.04 -15.40 15.18
CA LEU A 300 20.95 -16.48 15.56
C LEU A 300 22.37 -16.24 15.04
N LEU A 301 22.52 -15.87 13.76
CA LEU A 301 23.82 -15.65 13.12
C LEU A 301 24.59 -14.47 13.74
N THR A 302 23.86 -13.48 14.26
CA THR A 302 24.44 -12.29 14.92
C THR A 302 24.54 -12.44 16.45
N HIS A 303 24.30 -13.64 16.98
CA HIS A 303 24.28 -13.94 18.41
C HIS A 303 23.33 -13.05 19.24
N HIS A 304 22.29 -12.50 18.62
CA HIS A 304 21.27 -11.69 19.24
C HIS A 304 20.04 -12.53 19.65
N ALA A 305 20.26 -13.54 20.51
CA ALA A 305 19.20 -14.46 20.95
C ALA A 305 18.02 -13.75 21.67
N GLY A 306 18.26 -12.54 22.18
CA GLY A 306 17.28 -11.64 22.79
C GLY A 306 16.46 -10.80 21.81
N GLY A 307 16.74 -10.90 20.51
CA GLY A 307 16.08 -10.15 19.45
C GLY A 307 14.60 -10.47 19.38
N ASN A 308 13.78 -9.44 19.33
CA ASN A 308 12.33 -9.56 19.31
C ASN A 308 11.77 -8.89 18.07
N SER A 309 10.97 -9.63 17.30
CA SER A 309 10.39 -9.15 16.05
C SER A 309 8.86 -9.28 16.06
N VAL A 310 8.19 -8.20 15.63
CA VAL A 310 6.74 -8.10 15.49
C VAL A 310 6.39 -7.20 14.31
N GLY A 311 5.22 -7.42 13.71
CA GLY A 311 4.62 -6.54 12.72
C GLY A 311 4.32 -7.23 11.40
N ALA A 312 3.34 -6.68 10.70
CA ALA A 312 2.93 -7.15 9.37
C ALA A 312 3.94 -6.81 8.26
N SER A 313 4.94 -5.97 8.55
CA SER A 313 5.85 -5.40 7.55
C SER A 313 6.61 -6.45 6.72
N GLY A 314 7.05 -7.56 7.30
CA GLY A 314 7.65 -8.66 6.54
C GLY A 314 6.71 -9.23 5.46
N ALA A 315 5.43 -9.45 5.82
CA ALA A 315 4.41 -9.90 4.88
C ALA A 315 4.07 -8.84 3.82
N ILE A 316 4.07 -7.55 4.20
CA ILE A 316 3.84 -6.43 3.28
C ILE A 316 4.97 -6.33 2.24
N PHE A 317 6.23 -6.43 2.67
CA PHE A 317 7.37 -6.54 1.76
C PHE A 317 7.24 -7.75 0.85
N GLY A 318 6.69 -8.85 1.37
CA GLY A 318 6.32 -10.02 0.62
C GLY A 318 5.28 -9.81 -0.47
N ILE A 319 4.20 -9.10 -0.17
CA ILE A 319 3.19 -8.69 -1.16
C ILE A 319 3.86 -7.89 -2.27
N ILE A 320 4.74 -6.96 -1.93
CA ILE A 320 5.51 -6.17 -2.91
C ILE A 320 6.39 -7.08 -3.76
N GLY A 321 7.09 -8.04 -3.15
CA GLY A 321 7.88 -9.05 -3.85
C GLY A 321 7.03 -9.87 -4.82
N GLY A 322 5.84 -10.30 -4.39
CA GLY A 322 4.88 -11.02 -5.23
C GLY A 322 4.38 -10.20 -6.41
N LEU A 323 4.11 -8.90 -6.21
CA LEU A 323 3.80 -7.97 -7.30
C LEU A 323 4.97 -7.84 -8.30
N LEU A 324 6.21 -7.72 -7.81
CA LEU A 324 7.40 -7.67 -8.67
C LEU A 324 7.56 -8.94 -9.49
N ALA A 325 7.29 -10.11 -8.90
CA ALA A 325 7.27 -11.38 -9.63
C ALA A 325 6.18 -11.40 -10.70
N PHE A 326 4.96 -10.97 -10.33
CA PHE A 326 3.82 -10.91 -11.24
C PHE A 326 4.08 -10.02 -12.47
N ILE A 327 4.50 -8.77 -12.27
CA ILE A 327 4.77 -7.84 -13.38
C ILE A 327 6.04 -8.20 -14.16
N GLY A 328 6.91 -9.05 -13.60
CA GLY A 328 8.07 -9.59 -14.30
C GLY A 328 7.74 -10.70 -15.29
N ARG A 329 6.54 -11.28 -15.23
CA ARG A 329 6.13 -12.38 -16.12
C ARG A 329 5.67 -11.86 -17.47
N THR A 330 6.18 -12.49 -18.54
CA THR A 330 5.80 -12.20 -19.94
C THR A 330 4.33 -12.50 -20.23
N ASN A 331 3.72 -13.44 -19.50
CA ASN A 331 2.32 -13.84 -19.66
C ASN A 331 1.38 -13.23 -18.62
N SER A 332 1.82 -12.22 -17.86
CA SER A 332 1.00 -11.57 -16.82
C SER A 332 -0.26 -10.89 -17.39
N GLY A 333 -0.18 -10.39 -18.63
CA GLY A 333 -1.23 -9.58 -19.25
C GLY A 333 -1.20 -8.12 -18.81
N VAL A 334 -0.19 -7.69 -18.05
CA VAL A 334 0.00 -6.29 -17.63
C VAL A 334 0.64 -5.48 -18.76
N PRO A 335 0.07 -4.33 -19.16
CA PRO A 335 0.69 -3.47 -20.16
C PRO A 335 2.06 -2.95 -19.74
N PRO A 336 3.04 -2.78 -20.66
CA PRO A 336 4.38 -2.29 -20.33
C PRO A 336 4.38 -0.94 -19.61
N THR A 337 3.46 -0.04 -19.96
CA THR A 337 3.30 1.28 -19.32
C THR A 337 2.93 1.13 -17.84
N VAL A 338 1.96 0.27 -17.52
CA VAL A 338 1.57 -0.03 -16.13
C VAL A 338 2.72 -0.68 -15.35
N VAL A 339 3.49 -1.56 -16.00
CA VAL A 339 4.70 -2.14 -15.36
C VAL A 339 5.72 -1.07 -15.00
N GLN A 340 5.96 -0.10 -15.89
CA GLN A 340 6.88 1.02 -15.63
C GLN A 340 6.39 1.89 -14.48
N ASP A 341 5.11 2.25 -14.45
CA ASP A 341 4.49 3.03 -13.37
C ASP A 341 4.64 2.33 -12.01
N LEU A 342 4.31 1.02 -11.95
CA LEU A 342 4.42 0.22 -10.74
C LEU A 342 5.87 0.11 -10.26
N ARG A 343 6.83 -0.12 -11.15
CA ARG A 343 8.27 -0.14 -10.79
C ARG A 343 8.75 1.21 -10.28
N GLY A 344 8.32 2.29 -10.92
CA GLY A 344 8.63 3.67 -10.52
C GLY A 344 8.10 4.03 -9.13
N ALA A 345 6.95 3.46 -8.73
CA ALA A 345 6.40 3.64 -7.39
C ALA A 345 7.05 2.70 -6.35
N ILE A 346 7.25 1.42 -6.68
CA ILE A 346 7.74 0.39 -5.76
C ILE A 346 9.23 0.56 -5.42
N ALA A 347 10.08 0.84 -6.42
CA ALA A 347 11.52 0.84 -6.21
C ALA A 347 12.01 1.92 -5.22
N PRO A 348 11.58 3.19 -5.32
CA PRO A 348 11.95 4.20 -4.33
C PRO A 348 11.42 3.88 -2.93
N PHE A 349 10.21 3.33 -2.83
CA PHE A 349 9.62 2.91 -1.56
C PHE A 349 10.46 1.82 -0.88
N LEU A 350 10.84 0.76 -1.61
CA LEU A 350 11.66 -0.33 -1.08
C LEU A 350 13.04 0.18 -0.65
N LEU A 351 13.70 0.97 -1.50
CA LEU A 351 15.01 1.53 -1.22
C LEU A 351 14.97 2.40 0.04
N PHE A 352 13.98 3.28 0.15
CA PHE A 352 13.81 4.14 1.31
C PHE A 352 13.59 3.33 2.60
N ASN A 353 12.67 2.36 2.61
CA ASN A 353 12.35 1.62 3.83
C ASN A 353 13.52 0.75 4.31
N ILE A 354 14.22 0.06 3.39
CA ILE A 354 15.39 -0.75 3.74
C ILE A 354 16.53 0.14 4.25
N ALA A 355 16.81 1.26 3.57
CA ALA A 355 17.83 2.23 4.00
C ALA A 355 17.49 2.84 5.37
N ALA A 356 16.24 3.25 5.56
CA ALA A 356 15.75 3.76 6.84
C ALA A 356 15.89 2.71 7.94
N GLY A 357 15.72 1.42 7.64
CA GLY A 357 15.89 0.35 8.61
C GLY A 357 17.32 0.16 9.13
N PHE A 358 18.34 0.66 8.42
CA PHE A 358 19.71 0.73 8.95
C PHE A 358 19.94 1.92 9.89
N VAL A 359 19.07 2.93 9.84
CA VAL A 359 19.15 4.14 10.66
C VAL A 359 18.30 4.02 11.93
N TYR A 360 17.13 3.38 11.82
CA TYR A 360 16.19 3.23 12.92
C TYR A 360 16.34 1.87 13.62
N PRO A 361 16.77 1.82 14.89
CA PRO A 361 17.15 0.58 15.60
C PRO A 361 16.00 -0.39 15.93
N HIS A 362 14.77 -0.06 15.55
CA HIS A 362 13.58 -0.88 15.79
C HIS A 362 12.99 -1.48 14.50
N THR A 363 13.70 -1.36 13.39
CA THR A 363 13.29 -1.92 12.09
C THR A 363 13.99 -3.25 11.84
N ASP A 364 13.21 -4.28 11.53
CA ASP A 364 13.74 -5.62 11.24
C ASP A 364 13.98 -5.79 9.73
N ASN A 365 15.15 -5.37 9.27
CA ASN A 365 15.54 -5.50 7.86
C ASN A 365 15.66 -6.95 7.41
N ALA A 366 15.99 -7.89 8.31
CA ALA A 366 16.03 -9.31 7.97
C ALA A 366 14.63 -9.85 7.66
N ALA A 367 13.62 -9.44 8.44
CA ALA A 367 12.23 -9.75 8.13
C ALA A 367 11.75 -9.12 6.82
N HIS A 368 12.13 -7.86 6.54
CA HIS A 368 11.76 -7.19 5.29
C HIS A 368 12.36 -7.87 4.06
N ILE A 369 13.66 -8.17 4.09
CA ILE A 369 14.35 -8.83 2.99
C ILE A 369 13.85 -10.27 2.81
N GLY A 370 13.73 -11.03 3.90
CA GLY A 370 13.21 -12.39 3.86
C GLY A 370 11.78 -12.46 3.35
N GLY A 371 10.95 -11.51 3.76
CA GLY A 371 9.59 -11.33 3.26
C GLY A 371 9.57 -11.02 1.78
N LEU A 372 10.34 -10.02 1.33
CA LEU A 372 10.45 -9.63 -0.08
C LEU A 372 10.86 -10.81 -0.98
N VAL A 373 11.91 -11.54 -0.60
CA VAL A 373 12.40 -12.71 -1.34
C VAL A 373 11.37 -13.84 -1.33
N GLY A 374 10.84 -14.19 -0.15
CA GLY A 374 9.83 -15.24 -0.03
C GLY A 374 8.56 -14.93 -0.82
N GLY A 375 8.11 -13.68 -0.80
CA GLY A 375 6.98 -13.20 -1.57
C GLY A 375 7.24 -13.16 -3.07
N TYR A 376 8.46 -12.82 -3.51
CA TYR A 376 8.84 -12.90 -4.92
C TYR A 376 8.78 -14.35 -5.44
N LEU A 377 9.32 -15.31 -4.67
CA LEU A 377 9.26 -16.73 -5.02
C LEU A 377 7.82 -17.26 -5.00
N ALA A 378 7.07 -16.98 -3.94
CA ALA A 378 5.66 -17.36 -3.82
C ALA A 378 4.81 -16.71 -4.92
N GLY A 379 5.12 -15.47 -5.32
CA GLY A 379 4.46 -14.75 -6.40
C GLY A 379 4.60 -15.48 -7.73
N HIS A 380 5.78 -16.02 -8.07
CA HIS A 380 5.94 -16.84 -9.28
C HIS A 380 5.07 -18.10 -9.26
N LEU A 381 4.93 -18.73 -8.09
CA LEU A 381 4.12 -19.94 -7.92
C LEU A 381 2.61 -19.64 -7.95
N LEU A 382 2.19 -18.52 -7.37
CA LEU A 382 0.79 -18.16 -7.19
C LEU A 382 0.25 -17.25 -8.31
N ALA A 383 1.11 -16.66 -9.14
CA ALA A 383 0.68 -15.75 -10.20
C ALA A 383 -0.17 -16.48 -11.26
N ARG A 384 -1.32 -15.88 -11.58
CA ARG A 384 -2.17 -16.28 -12.70
C ARG A 384 -1.96 -15.34 -13.89
N SER A 385 -2.37 -15.76 -15.09
CA SER A 385 -2.48 -14.83 -16.21
C SER A 385 -3.79 -14.04 -16.10
N LEU A 386 -3.76 -12.74 -16.42
CA LEU A 386 -4.98 -11.93 -16.51
C LEU A 386 -5.64 -11.98 -17.90
N HIS A 387 -5.08 -12.69 -18.87
CA HIS A 387 -5.73 -12.87 -20.18
C HIS A 387 -7.12 -13.51 -20.01
N VAL A 388 -8.14 -12.88 -20.58
CA VAL A 388 -9.49 -13.47 -20.66
C VAL A 388 -9.47 -14.53 -21.76
N PRO A 389 -9.94 -15.76 -21.51
CA PRO A 389 -10.13 -16.73 -22.57
C PRO A 389 -11.04 -16.15 -23.66
N ALA A 390 -10.70 -16.35 -24.93
CA ALA A 390 -11.57 -15.92 -26.03
C ALA A 390 -12.96 -16.55 -25.84
N GLN A 391 -14.01 -15.73 -25.85
CA GLN A 391 -15.39 -16.22 -25.90
C GLN A 391 -15.51 -17.17 -27.10
N PRO A 392 -16.15 -18.35 -26.97
CA PRO A 392 -16.41 -19.21 -28.11
C PRO A 392 -17.16 -18.39 -29.16
N THR A 393 -16.63 -18.32 -30.37
CA THR A 393 -17.30 -17.63 -31.48
C THR A 393 -18.72 -18.21 -31.59
N PRO A 394 -19.78 -17.39 -31.63
CA PRO A 394 -21.13 -17.90 -31.86
C PRO A 394 -21.09 -18.77 -33.09
N ARG A 395 -21.44 -20.06 -32.96
CA ARG A 395 -21.57 -20.95 -34.13
C ARG A 395 -22.50 -20.24 -35.10
N ARG A 396 -22.03 -19.93 -36.31
CA ARG A 396 -22.90 -19.44 -37.38
C ARG A 396 -24.10 -20.39 -37.44
N PRO A 397 -25.35 -19.87 -37.52
CA PRO A 397 -26.48 -20.71 -37.88
C PRO A 397 -26.11 -21.50 -39.12
N ARG A 398 -26.38 -22.81 -39.14
CA ARG A 398 -26.21 -23.61 -40.35
C ARG A 398 -27.11 -23.00 -41.43
N GLU A 399 -26.52 -22.27 -42.37
CA GLU A 399 -27.12 -22.06 -43.68
C GLU A 399 -27.16 -23.44 -44.34
N GLY A 400 -28.35 -23.89 -44.75
CA GLY A 400 -28.51 -25.14 -45.48
C GLY A 400 -29.49 -26.11 -44.85
N GLY A 401 -30.77 -25.79 -45.00
CA GLY A 401 -31.84 -26.77 -45.06
C GLY A 401 -32.75 -26.33 -46.20
N ASP A 402 -32.38 -26.67 -47.44
CA ASP A 402 -33.30 -26.54 -48.57
C ASP A 402 -34.55 -27.40 -48.30
N PRO A 403 -35.76 -26.85 -48.46
CA PRO A 403 -36.97 -27.65 -48.39
C PRO A 403 -37.06 -28.52 -49.66
N CYS A 404 -36.99 -29.84 -49.49
CA CYS A 404 -37.54 -30.80 -50.46
C CYS A 404 -39.00 -31.10 -50.11
#